data_AF-A0A1L5FEG5-F1
#
_entry.id   AF-A0A1L5FEG5-F1
#
_cell.length_a   1.000
_cell.length_b   1.000
_cell.length_c   1.000
_cell.angle_alpha   90.00
_cell.angle_beta   90.00
_cell.angle_gamma   90.00
#
_symmetry.space_group_name_H-M   'P 1'
#
loop_
_entity.id
_entity.type
_entity.pdbx_description
1 polymer ?
#
loop_
_entity_poly.entity_id
_entity_poly.type
_entity_poly.pdbx_seq_one_letter_code
_entity_poly.pdbx_strand_id
1 'polypeptide(L)'
;MNEYQRLVDDARKKQAKINLEQYKQIRDTYKDVAKSLQVKANKAKKGSLTERWAKDYKKAVKAQVKEMNAVIETIISGNIKKSAENATAIQLDFFDQINMKYGLGMSTSFKNMFSNVPNDVLQELVSGNFYKDGKGLSKRIWFNGNKVDGDIDRIIQKGIAEKKSAYELAQDLQDYVNPDAKKDWSWKKVYPGTAKTIDYNAQRLARTSISHAYTLSMLRSCERNPFITKVRWHSVFAPGRTCPLCKERDGNEYLLKDCPMDHPNGMCYQEPILNDSLEDIGTRLNKWVNGDNDPTLDKWYNKYGDYFSGESDLLRNINKNNTEYNQNNGIISNKKWLESNFSSEKKFNKHIEKHLDEYGDITKDEYLDIARELLAAPLSEDVEGFAGEAGFLFKYRNSTNDFAMGRTDRKISTLFKPKDGYEYWIDQIKKYKK
;
A
#
# COMPACT_ATOMS: atom_id res chain seq x y z
N MET A 1 -17.62 16.92 -23.79
CA MET A 1 -17.13 15.79 -22.98
C MET A 1 -18.23 14.75 -22.91
N ASN A 2 -18.00 13.57 -23.48
CA ASN A 2 -18.96 12.46 -23.45
C ASN A 2 -19.02 11.81 -22.04
N GLU A 3 -19.95 10.88 -21.82
CA GLU A 3 -20.15 10.23 -20.51
C GLU A 3 -18.89 9.50 -20.01
N TYR A 4 -18.19 8.78 -20.89
CA TYR A 4 -16.94 8.10 -20.54
C TYR A 4 -15.83 9.08 -20.12
N GLN A 5 -15.68 10.19 -20.84
CA GLN A 5 -14.72 11.23 -20.50
C GLN A 5 -15.05 11.92 -19.16
N ARG A 6 -16.33 12.00 -18.76
CA ARG A 6 -16.70 12.49 -17.42
C ARG A 6 -16.20 11.54 -16.32
N LEU A 7 -16.26 10.22 -16.54
CA LEU A 7 -15.71 9.24 -15.60
C LEU A 7 -14.20 9.41 -15.44
N VAL A 8 -13.49 9.61 -16.56
CA VAL A 8 -12.05 9.89 -16.54
C VAL A 8 -11.75 11.18 -15.78
N ASP A 9 -12.48 12.27 -16.05
CA ASP A 9 -12.30 13.56 -15.37
C ASP A 9 -12.57 13.48 -13.86
N ASP A 10 -13.63 12.77 -13.44
CA ASP A 10 -13.95 12.56 -12.03
C ASP A 10 -12.86 11.75 -11.30
N ALA A 11 -12.41 10.65 -11.91
CA ALA A 11 -11.32 9.84 -11.38
C ALA A 11 -10.02 10.66 -11.21
N ARG A 12 -9.73 11.55 -12.15
CA ARG A 12 -8.57 12.47 -12.06
C ARG A 12 -8.72 13.50 -10.95
N LYS A 13 -9.92 14.06 -10.75
CA LYS A 13 -10.21 14.96 -9.63
C LYS A 13 -10.01 14.26 -8.29
N LYS A 14 -10.49 13.01 -8.15
CA LYS A 14 -10.25 12.18 -6.97
C LYS A 14 -8.75 11.93 -6.76
N GLN A 15 -7.99 11.63 -7.80
CA GLN A 15 -6.53 11.47 -7.72
C GLN A 15 -5.81 12.77 -7.30
N ALA A 16 -6.21 13.92 -7.82
CA ALA A 16 -5.64 15.22 -7.43
C ALA A 16 -5.92 15.53 -5.94
N LYS A 17 -7.12 15.19 -5.45
CA LYS A 17 -7.49 15.31 -4.03
C LYS A 17 -6.59 14.44 -3.14
N ILE A 18 -6.33 13.19 -3.52
CA ILE A 18 -5.39 12.31 -2.79
C ILE A 18 -4.01 12.96 -2.68
N ASN A 19 -3.46 13.51 -3.77
CA ASN A 19 -2.16 14.19 -3.73
C ASN A 19 -2.13 15.38 -2.76
N LEU A 20 -3.21 16.16 -2.69
CA LEU A 20 -3.31 17.30 -1.78
C LEU A 20 -3.41 16.86 -0.31
N GLU A 21 -4.19 15.82 -0.03
CA GLU A 21 -4.35 15.26 1.32
C GLU A 21 -3.06 14.61 1.80
N GLN A 22 -2.44 13.78 0.95
CA GLN A 22 -1.15 13.14 1.18
C GLN A 22 -0.05 14.17 1.49
N TYR A 23 -0.05 15.30 0.77
CA TYR A 23 0.91 16.37 1.04
C TYR A 23 0.79 16.90 2.47
N LYS A 24 -0.44 17.17 2.93
CA LYS A 24 -0.71 17.63 4.30
C LYS A 24 -0.32 16.58 5.33
N GLN A 25 -0.78 15.34 5.17
CA GLN A 25 -0.52 14.24 6.11
C GLN A 25 0.98 13.97 6.33
N ILE A 26 1.77 13.89 5.25
CA ILE A 26 3.22 13.71 5.38
C ILE A 26 3.82 14.91 6.10
N ARG A 27 3.45 16.13 5.70
CA ARG A 27 3.99 17.36 6.32
C ARG A 27 3.68 17.41 7.81
N ASP A 28 2.46 17.05 8.21
CA ASP A 28 2.03 17.02 9.61
C ASP A 28 2.80 15.96 10.42
N THR A 29 3.11 14.80 9.82
CA THR A 29 3.95 13.78 10.46
C THR A 29 5.33 14.34 10.83
N TYR A 30 5.96 15.10 9.94
CA TYR A 30 7.24 15.77 10.22
C TYR A 30 7.09 16.86 11.30
N LYS A 31 6.00 17.63 11.29
CA LYS A 31 5.73 18.65 12.31
C LYS A 31 5.56 18.03 13.69
N ASP A 32 4.91 16.87 13.79
CA ASP A 32 4.67 16.22 15.08
C ASP A 32 5.96 15.66 15.68
N VAL A 33 6.86 15.12 14.85
CA VAL A 33 8.24 14.80 15.29
C VAL A 33 8.94 16.06 15.78
N ALA A 34 8.91 17.16 15.01
CA ALA A 34 9.56 18.41 15.41
C ALA A 34 9.02 18.97 16.75
N LYS A 35 7.70 18.94 16.97
CA LYS A 35 7.09 19.30 18.26
C LYS A 35 7.54 18.39 19.39
N SER A 36 7.61 17.08 19.15
CA SER A 36 8.10 16.11 20.14
C SER A 36 9.55 16.39 20.55
N LEU A 37 10.40 16.75 19.57
CA LEU A 37 11.77 17.17 19.81
C LEU A 37 11.85 18.49 20.60
N GLN A 38 10.94 19.43 20.34
CA GLN A 38 10.84 20.70 21.08
C GLN A 38 10.51 20.49 22.56
N VAL A 39 9.56 19.61 22.87
CA VAL A 39 9.21 19.30 24.28
C VAL A 39 10.42 18.74 25.03
N LYS A 40 11.23 17.91 24.36
CA LYS A 40 12.50 17.41 24.92
C LYS A 40 13.56 18.52 25.03
N ALA A 41 13.63 19.43 24.06
CA ALA A 41 14.51 20.59 24.06
C ALA A 41 14.26 21.50 25.27
N ASN A 42 12.99 21.82 25.55
CA ASN A 42 12.59 22.70 26.65
C ASN A 42 12.92 22.14 28.04
N LYS A 43 13.13 20.83 28.16
CA LYS A 43 13.56 20.17 29.41
C LYS A 43 15.09 20.17 29.58
N ALA A 44 15.86 20.54 28.56
CA ALA A 44 17.32 20.59 28.65
C ALA A 44 17.78 21.83 29.42
N LYS A 45 18.71 21.65 30.38
CA LYS A 45 19.26 22.78 31.14
C LYS A 45 20.24 23.58 30.27
N LYS A 46 20.17 24.91 30.35
CA LYS A 46 21.12 25.81 29.68
C LYS A 46 22.54 25.53 30.22
N GLY A 47 23.49 25.34 29.30
CA GLY A 47 24.89 25.02 29.64
C GLY A 47 25.17 23.56 30.05
N SER A 48 24.18 22.66 30.04
CA SER A 48 24.36 21.27 30.50
C SER A 48 24.72 20.27 29.39
N LEU A 49 25.22 20.72 28.23
CA LEU A 49 25.57 19.77 27.17
C LEU A 49 26.71 18.88 27.67
N THR A 50 26.41 17.59 27.81
CA THR A 50 27.42 16.54 27.99
C THR A 50 27.43 15.68 26.74
N GLU A 51 28.58 15.08 26.43
CA GLU A 51 28.67 14.11 25.32
C GLU A 51 27.65 12.98 25.48
N ARG A 52 27.39 12.57 26.73
CA ARG A 52 26.36 11.59 27.09
C ARG A 52 24.96 12.07 26.70
N TRP A 53 24.58 13.30 27.07
CA TRP A 53 23.29 13.86 26.69
C TRP A 53 23.12 13.90 25.16
N ALA A 54 24.16 14.31 24.43
CA ALA A 54 24.11 14.35 22.97
C ALA A 54 23.89 12.96 22.35
N LYS A 55 24.53 11.92 22.91
CA LYS A 55 24.34 10.52 22.49
C LYS A 55 22.92 10.02 22.80
N ASP A 56 22.39 10.32 23.97
CA ASP A 56 21.04 9.92 24.37
C ASP A 56 19.98 10.63 23.51
N TYR A 57 20.16 11.93 23.28
CA TYR A 57 19.28 12.72 22.42
C TYR A 57 19.33 12.24 20.97
N LYS A 58 20.51 11.94 20.43
CA LYS A 58 20.69 11.30 19.11
C LYS A 58 19.84 10.04 18.99
N LYS A 59 19.92 9.14 19.97
CA LYS A 59 19.15 7.88 19.99
C LYS A 59 17.64 8.16 19.96
N ALA A 60 17.19 9.14 20.73
CA ALA A 60 15.80 9.55 20.79
C ALA A 60 15.29 10.14 19.45
N VAL A 61 16.09 10.98 18.78
CA VAL A 61 15.75 11.55 17.47
C VAL A 61 15.65 10.44 16.42
N LYS A 62 16.64 9.54 16.35
CA LYS A 62 16.64 8.43 15.39
C LYS A 62 15.47 7.49 15.59
N ALA A 63 15.06 7.23 16.83
CA ALA A 63 13.86 6.44 17.12
C ALA A 63 12.59 7.10 16.56
N GLN A 64 12.42 8.41 16.75
CA GLN A 64 11.27 9.15 16.22
C GLN A 64 11.26 9.21 14.69
N VAL A 65 12.42 9.35 14.05
CA VAL A 65 12.54 9.30 12.58
C VAL A 65 12.15 7.91 12.06
N LYS A 66 12.54 6.84 12.76
CA LYS A 66 12.14 5.48 12.41
C LYS A 66 10.62 5.28 12.50
N GLU A 67 10.00 5.74 13.59
CA GLU A 67 8.53 5.69 13.76
C GLU A 67 7.81 6.50 12.68
N MET A 68 8.26 7.72 12.41
CA MET A 68 7.76 8.57 11.32
C MET A 68 7.85 7.87 9.96
N ASN A 69 8.97 7.19 9.67
CA ASN A 69 9.13 6.47 8.41
C ASN A 69 8.12 5.34 8.25
N ALA A 70 7.77 4.63 9.33
CA ALA A 70 6.73 3.60 9.31
C ALA A 70 5.34 4.21 9.06
N VAL A 71 5.04 5.37 9.65
CA VAL A 71 3.77 6.09 9.38
C VAL A 71 3.70 6.55 7.93
N ILE A 72 4.81 7.09 7.38
CA ILE A 72 4.89 7.51 5.98
C ILE A 72 4.71 6.31 5.04
N GLU A 73 5.26 5.14 5.36
CA GLU A 73 5.07 3.92 4.59
C GLU A 73 3.58 3.54 4.50
N THR A 74 2.87 3.52 5.63
CA THR A 74 1.43 3.25 5.68
C THR A 74 0.63 4.27 4.87
N ILE A 75 0.94 5.57 4.99
CA ILE A 75 0.29 6.63 4.22
C ILE A 75 0.48 6.40 2.72
N ILE A 76 1.71 6.11 2.28
CA ILE A 76 2.00 5.93 0.84
C ILE A 76 1.32 4.66 0.31
N SER A 77 1.37 3.54 1.02
CA SER A 77 0.70 2.29 0.63
C SER A 77 -0.82 2.48 0.50
N GLY A 78 -1.45 3.13 1.48
CA GLY A 78 -2.88 3.43 1.42
C GLY A 78 -3.25 4.34 0.24
N ASN A 79 -2.40 5.32 -0.08
CA ASN A 79 -2.64 6.21 -1.22
C ASN A 79 -2.39 5.54 -2.58
N ILE A 80 -1.44 4.59 -2.67
CA ILE A 80 -1.28 3.74 -3.85
C ILE A 80 -2.59 2.99 -4.12
N LYS A 81 -3.12 2.31 -3.10
CA LYS A 81 -4.36 1.54 -3.22
C LYS A 81 -5.54 2.41 -3.64
N LYS A 82 -5.79 3.52 -2.94
CA LYS A 82 -6.87 4.47 -3.30
C LYS A 82 -6.73 5.04 -4.70
N SER A 83 -5.52 5.34 -5.13
CA SER A 83 -5.27 5.87 -6.47
C SER A 83 -5.52 4.81 -7.55
N ALA A 84 -5.18 3.56 -7.27
CA ALA A 84 -5.45 2.42 -8.13
C ALA A 84 -6.96 2.11 -8.22
N GLU A 85 -7.67 2.16 -7.09
CA GLU A 85 -9.14 2.06 -7.02
C GLU A 85 -9.82 3.14 -7.86
N ASN A 86 -9.41 4.42 -7.73
CA ASN A 86 -9.96 5.52 -8.52
C ASN A 86 -9.81 5.31 -10.04
N ALA A 87 -8.66 4.81 -10.49
CA ALA A 87 -8.43 4.53 -11.90
C ALA A 87 -9.26 3.33 -12.40
N THR A 88 -9.39 2.30 -11.57
CA THR A 88 -10.16 1.09 -11.89
C THR A 88 -11.67 1.38 -11.93
N ALA A 89 -12.14 2.28 -11.07
CA ALA A 89 -13.53 2.72 -11.02
C ALA A 89 -14.05 3.25 -12.35
N ILE A 90 -13.17 3.82 -13.21
CA ILE A 90 -13.56 4.27 -14.56
C ILE A 90 -14.22 3.14 -15.36
N GLN A 91 -13.64 1.93 -15.34
CA GLN A 91 -14.18 0.80 -16.09
C GLN A 91 -15.40 0.19 -15.39
N LEU A 92 -15.35 0.08 -14.05
CA LEU A 92 -16.47 -0.42 -13.25
C LEU A 92 -17.73 0.43 -13.48
N ASP A 93 -17.61 1.75 -13.32
CA ASP A 93 -18.71 2.70 -13.49
C ASP A 93 -19.20 2.74 -14.94
N PHE A 94 -18.30 2.59 -15.92
CA PHE A 94 -18.65 2.50 -17.34
C PHE A 94 -19.53 1.27 -17.62
N PHE A 95 -19.11 0.09 -17.18
CA PHE A 95 -19.89 -1.13 -17.38
C PHE A 95 -21.18 -1.16 -16.56
N ASP A 96 -21.17 -0.57 -15.36
CA ASP A 96 -22.37 -0.43 -14.54
C ASP A 96 -23.42 0.46 -15.22
N GLN A 97 -23.02 1.58 -15.82
CA GLN A 97 -23.92 2.44 -16.59
C GLN A 97 -24.53 1.70 -17.79
N ILE A 98 -23.73 0.94 -18.53
CA ILE A 98 -24.22 0.14 -19.65
C ILE A 98 -25.19 -0.93 -19.15
N ASN A 99 -24.83 -1.68 -18.11
CA ASN A 99 -25.65 -2.74 -17.56
C ASN A 99 -27.02 -2.22 -17.09
N MET A 100 -27.04 -1.09 -16.38
CA MET A 100 -28.27 -0.45 -15.93
C MET A 100 -29.15 0.03 -17.10
N LYS A 101 -28.54 0.62 -18.13
CA LYS A 101 -29.28 1.22 -19.26
C LYS A 101 -29.83 0.16 -20.22
N TYR A 102 -29.11 -0.93 -20.44
CA TYR A 102 -29.46 -1.95 -21.45
C TYR A 102 -29.96 -3.27 -20.84
N GLY A 103 -30.08 -3.35 -19.51
CA GLY A 103 -30.64 -4.51 -18.82
C GLY A 103 -29.85 -5.80 -19.05
N LEU A 104 -28.51 -5.72 -19.11
CA LEU A 104 -27.66 -6.84 -19.54
C LEU A 104 -27.60 -8.02 -18.55
N GLY A 105 -28.06 -7.83 -17.31
CA GLY A 105 -28.00 -8.88 -16.27
C GLY A 105 -26.55 -9.25 -15.89
N MET A 106 -25.63 -8.30 -15.98
CA MET A 106 -24.20 -8.52 -15.76
C MET A 106 -23.92 -9.09 -14.36
N SER A 107 -23.17 -10.19 -14.31
CA SER A 107 -22.89 -10.92 -13.07
C SER A 107 -21.94 -10.14 -12.16
N THR A 108 -21.97 -10.46 -10.85
CA THR A 108 -20.96 -9.99 -9.89
C THR A 108 -19.55 -10.42 -10.30
N SER A 109 -19.41 -11.58 -10.94
CA SER A 109 -18.11 -12.08 -11.38
C SER A 109 -17.48 -11.25 -12.51
N PHE A 110 -18.29 -10.55 -13.31
CA PHE A 110 -17.76 -9.57 -14.26
C PHE A 110 -17.05 -8.41 -13.55
N LYS A 111 -17.63 -7.90 -12.46
CA LYS A 111 -17.01 -6.83 -11.68
C LYS A 111 -15.68 -7.29 -11.04
N ASN A 112 -15.61 -8.56 -10.63
CA ASN A 112 -14.41 -9.14 -10.03
C ASN A 112 -13.17 -9.09 -10.95
N MET A 113 -13.36 -9.11 -12.26
CA MET A 113 -12.26 -8.96 -13.22
C MET A 113 -11.51 -7.64 -13.04
N PHE A 114 -12.16 -6.57 -12.57
CA PHE A 114 -11.50 -5.29 -12.31
C PHE A 114 -11.08 -5.15 -10.83
N SER A 115 -11.83 -5.74 -9.91
CA SER A 115 -11.62 -5.61 -8.45
C SER A 115 -10.24 -6.03 -7.96
N ASN A 116 -9.52 -6.91 -8.67
CA ASN A 116 -8.17 -7.33 -8.29
C ASN A 116 -7.07 -6.36 -8.74
N VAL A 117 -7.32 -5.50 -9.73
CA VAL A 117 -6.31 -4.58 -10.28
C VAL A 117 -5.65 -3.72 -9.19
N PRO A 118 -6.39 -3.11 -8.25
CA PRO A 118 -5.76 -2.26 -7.24
C PRO A 118 -4.78 -2.99 -6.33
N ASN A 119 -5.09 -4.24 -5.95
CA ASN A 119 -4.22 -5.04 -5.10
C ASN A 119 -2.97 -5.51 -5.87
N ASP A 120 -3.13 -5.94 -7.13
CA ASP A 120 -1.99 -6.32 -7.99
C ASP A 120 -1.01 -5.15 -8.15
N VAL A 121 -1.54 -3.94 -8.43
CA VAL A 121 -0.74 -2.72 -8.58
C VAL A 121 -0.07 -2.31 -7.27
N LEU A 122 -0.78 -2.41 -6.15
CA LEU A 122 -0.21 -2.15 -4.83
C LEU A 122 0.99 -3.06 -4.56
N GLN A 123 0.82 -4.37 -4.73
CA GLN A 123 1.87 -5.35 -4.48
C GLN A 123 3.10 -5.08 -5.34
N GLU A 124 2.91 -4.78 -6.62
CA GLU A 124 4.02 -4.56 -7.56
C GLU A 124 4.80 -3.27 -7.27
N LEU A 125 4.09 -2.19 -6.92
CA LEU A 125 4.73 -0.92 -6.57
C LEU A 125 5.41 -0.97 -5.20
N VAL A 126 4.81 -1.66 -4.23
CA VAL A 126 5.36 -1.82 -2.87
C VAL A 126 6.56 -2.75 -2.87
N SER A 127 6.51 -3.88 -3.58
CA SER A 127 7.65 -4.80 -3.74
C SER A 127 8.77 -4.18 -4.56
N GLY A 128 8.41 -3.34 -5.53
CA GLY A 128 9.32 -2.65 -6.42
C GLY A 128 9.65 -3.41 -7.70
N ASN A 129 8.96 -4.53 -7.96
CA ASN A 129 9.11 -5.32 -9.19
C ASN A 129 8.80 -4.51 -10.45
N PHE A 130 7.96 -3.48 -10.32
CA PHE A 130 7.67 -2.52 -11.37
C PHE A 130 8.88 -1.68 -11.79
N TYR A 131 9.81 -1.41 -10.86
CA TYR A 131 10.91 -0.48 -11.09
C TYR A 131 12.17 -1.21 -11.57
N LYS A 132 12.87 -0.62 -12.53
CA LYS A 132 14.14 -1.17 -13.06
C LYS A 132 15.22 -1.43 -11.99
N ASP A 133 15.19 -0.70 -10.88
CA ASP A 133 16.14 -0.85 -9.78
C ASP A 133 15.73 -1.93 -8.76
N GLY A 134 14.55 -2.55 -8.91
CA GLY A 134 14.02 -3.57 -8.01
C GLY A 134 13.79 -3.06 -6.59
N LYS A 135 13.71 -1.74 -6.37
CA LYS A 135 13.57 -1.15 -5.03
C LYS A 135 12.10 -0.84 -4.74
N GLY A 136 11.55 -1.58 -3.80
CA GLY A 136 10.23 -1.36 -3.22
C GLY A 136 10.13 -0.14 -2.31
N LEU A 137 8.91 0.13 -1.83
CA LEU A 137 8.57 1.29 -1.02
C LEU A 137 9.41 1.37 0.27
N SER A 138 9.43 0.29 1.05
CA SER A 138 10.18 0.22 2.32
C SER A 138 11.66 0.55 2.11
N LYS A 139 12.27 -0.01 1.05
CA LYS A 139 13.69 0.22 0.73
C LYS A 139 13.95 1.68 0.33
N ARG A 140 13.02 2.32 -0.41
CA ARG A 140 13.12 3.74 -0.77
C ARG A 140 13.00 4.65 0.46
N ILE A 141 12.08 4.34 1.37
CA ILE A 141 11.93 5.05 2.65
C ILE A 141 13.18 4.87 3.51
N TRP A 142 13.72 3.65 3.61
CA TRP A 142 14.94 3.36 4.34
C TRP A 142 16.16 4.15 3.83
N PHE A 143 16.37 4.22 2.51
CA PHE A 143 17.46 5.03 1.94
C PHE A 143 17.30 6.52 2.27
N ASN A 144 16.08 7.05 2.23
CA ASN A 144 15.82 8.42 2.66
C ASN A 144 16.10 8.61 4.16
N GLY A 145 15.69 7.63 4.99
CA GLY A 145 15.97 7.60 6.43
C GLY A 145 17.46 7.62 6.74
N ASN A 146 18.29 6.85 6.03
CA ASN A 146 19.75 6.86 6.21
C ASN A 146 20.38 8.23 5.92
N LYS A 147 19.87 8.94 4.90
CA LYS A 147 20.32 10.31 4.61
C LYS A 147 19.99 11.25 5.76
N VAL A 148 18.78 11.15 6.30
CA VAL A 148 18.33 11.94 7.46
C VAL A 148 19.19 11.63 8.69
N ASP A 149 19.48 10.35 8.94
CA ASP A 149 20.35 9.93 10.04
C ASP A 149 21.77 10.50 9.91
N GLY A 150 22.32 10.55 8.69
CA GLY A 150 23.62 11.15 8.42
C GLY A 150 23.63 12.67 8.63
N ASP A 151 22.53 13.34 8.29
CA ASP A 151 22.37 14.78 8.53
C ASP A 151 22.24 15.09 10.03
N ILE A 152 21.47 14.30 10.78
CA ILE A 152 21.37 14.38 12.25
C ILE A 152 22.75 14.20 12.89
N ASP A 153 23.52 13.21 12.44
CA ASP A 153 24.86 12.94 12.95
C ASP A 153 25.79 14.13 12.71
N ARG A 154 25.70 14.77 11.53
CA ARG A 154 26.46 15.99 11.22
C ARG A 154 26.07 17.17 12.10
N ILE A 155 24.77 17.39 12.31
CA ILE A 155 24.28 18.49 13.16
C ILE A 155 24.80 18.35 14.59
N ILE A 156 24.75 17.13 15.13
CA ILE A 156 25.24 16.83 16.49
C ILE A 156 26.75 17.01 16.60
N GLN A 157 27.53 16.45 15.67
CA GLN A 157 28.99 16.60 15.65
C GLN A 157 29.41 18.06 15.60
N LYS A 158 28.76 18.85 14.74
CA LYS A 158 29.04 20.27 14.58
C LYS A 158 28.62 21.08 15.81
N GLY A 159 27.47 20.79 16.42
CA GLY A 159 27.04 21.41 17.67
C GLY A 159 27.99 21.15 18.84
N ILE A 160 28.52 19.92 18.95
CA ILE A 160 29.56 19.59 19.94
C ILE A 160 30.84 20.39 19.67
N ALA A 161 31.30 20.43 18.41
CA ALA A 161 32.52 21.15 18.04
C ALA A 161 32.41 22.68 18.30
N GLU A 162 31.22 23.25 18.11
CA GLU A 162 30.91 24.66 18.39
C GLU A 162 30.59 24.94 19.86
N LYS A 163 30.67 23.92 20.74
CA LYS A 163 30.36 24.01 22.18
C LYS A 163 28.95 24.55 22.45
N LYS A 164 27.99 24.23 21.58
CA LYS A 164 26.58 24.59 21.78
C LYS A 164 26.06 23.97 23.08
N SER A 165 25.09 24.61 23.71
CA SER A 165 24.34 24.02 24.82
C SER A 165 23.38 22.93 24.32
N ALA A 166 22.90 22.10 25.26
CA ALA A 166 21.90 21.07 24.97
C ALA A 166 20.61 21.67 24.41
N TYR A 167 20.25 22.85 24.89
CA TYR A 167 19.11 23.61 24.40
C TYR A 167 19.31 24.05 22.95
N GLU A 168 20.44 24.68 22.60
CA GLU A 168 20.72 25.15 21.24
C GLU A 168 20.79 23.98 20.24
N LEU A 169 21.47 22.89 20.60
CA LEU A 169 21.54 21.69 19.74
C LEU A 169 20.16 21.06 19.52
N ALA A 170 19.30 21.08 20.53
CA ALA A 170 17.93 20.58 20.40
C ALA A 170 17.08 21.49 19.48
N GLN A 171 17.26 22.81 19.54
CA GLN A 171 16.63 23.75 18.62
C GLN A 171 17.09 23.53 17.17
N ASP A 172 18.39 23.32 16.94
CA ASP A 172 18.89 23.00 15.60
C ASP A 172 18.22 21.73 15.06
N LEU A 173 18.13 20.67 15.85
CA LEU A 173 17.50 19.41 15.43
C LEU A 173 15.99 19.55 15.22
N GLN A 174 15.30 20.35 16.03
CA GLN A 174 13.91 20.71 15.81
C GLN A 174 13.73 21.43 14.47
N ASP A 175 14.54 22.47 14.20
CA ASP A 175 14.48 23.24 12.97
C ASP A 175 14.80 22.38 11.76
N TYR A 176 15.78 21.48 11.87
CA TYR A 176 16.11 20.52 10.81
C TYR A 176 14.89 19.69 10.38
N VAL A 177 14.19 19.10 11.36
CA VAL A 177 13.03 18.23 11.11
C VAL A 177 11.78 19.03 10.72
N ASN A 178 11.59 20.23 11.26
CA ASN A 178 10.42 21.05 10.99
C ASN A 178 10.37 21.51 9.51
N PRO A 179 9.32 21.13 8.76
CA PRO A 179 9.22 21.49 7.35
C PRO A 179 8.85 22.97 7.14
N ASP A 180 8.35 23.66 8.18
CA ASP A 180 8.04 25.10 8.15
C ASP A 180 9.25 25.97 8.57
N ALA A 181 10.30 25.37 9.13
CA ALA A 181 11.46 26.13 9.61
C ALA A 181 12.24 26.75 8.44
N LYS A 182 12.45 28.08 8.52
CA LYS A 182 13.23 28.84 7.55
C LYS A 182 14.72 28.58 7.76
N LYS A 183 15.29 27.70 6.94
CA LYS A 183 16.74 27.41 6.92
C LYS A 183 17.43 28.33 5.91
N ASP A 184 17.86 29.49 6.40
CA ASP A 184 18.47 30.55 5.59
C ASP A 184 19.92 30.21 5.15
N TRP A 185 20.67 31.22 4.68
CA TRP A 185 22.05 31.03 4.25
C TRP A 185 22.98 30.59 5.39
N SER A 186 22.73 31.06 6.62
CA SER A 186 23.55 30.72 7.79
C SER A 186 23.47 29.22 8.10
N TRP A 187 22.30 28.61 7.93
CA TRP A 187 22.12 27.16 8.12
C TRP A 187 23.08 26.34 7.25
N LYS A 188 23.22 26.70 5.96
CA LYS A 188 24.12 25.99 5.04
C LYS A 188 25.60 26.20 5.37
N LYS A 189 25.95 27.36 5.95
CA LYS A 189 27.31 27.65 6.40
C LYS A 189 27.67 26.84 7.64
N VAL A 190 26.74 26.71 8.58
CA VAL A 190 26.93 25.94 9.82
C VAL A 190 26.85 24.43 9.55
N TYR A 191 25.85 23.98 8.79
CA TYR A 191 25.56 22.57 8.49
C TYR A 191 25.62 22.26 6.99
N PRO A 192 26.81 22.30 6.37
CA PRO A 192 26.97 22.07 4.94
C PRO A 192 26.48 20.65 4.55
N GLY A 193 25.82 20.55 3.39
CA GLY A 193 25.33 19.29 2.84
C GLY A 193 24.04 18.73 3.44
N THR A 194 23.50 19.34 4.51
CA THR A 194 22.22 18.95 5.10
C THR A 194 21.02 19.38 4.24
N ALA A 195 19.95 18.60 4.27
CA ALA A 195 18.72 18.94 3.56
C ALA A 195 18.06 20.21 4.13
N LYS A 196 17.61 21.11 3.24
CA LYS A 196 16.82 22.30 3.63
C LYS A 196 15.38 21.96 3.99
N THR A 197 14.80 20.99 3.29
CA THR A 197 13.41 20.57 3.44
C THR A 197 13.41 19.06 3.47
N ILE A 198 13.30 18.52 4.67
CA ILE A 198 13.49 17.09 4.93
C ILE A 198 12.36 16.23 4.34
N ASP A 199 11.14 16.76 4.30
CA ASP A 199 9.95 16.04 3.80
C ASP A 199 9.91 15.96 2.27
N TYR A 200 10.68 16.78 1.55
CA TYR A 200 10.63 16.85 0.08
C TYR A 200 10.79 15.49 -0.61
N ASN A 201 11.72 14.66 -0.15
CA ASN A 201 11.94 13.33 -0.74
C ASN A 201 10.77 12.37 -0.47
N ALA A 202 10.18 12.43 0.72
CA ALA A 202 8.98 11.66 1.05
C ALA A 202 7.78 12.13 0.20
N GLN A 203 7.61 13.43 0.04
CA GLN A 203 6.57 14.03 -0.81
C GLN A 203 6.72 13.63 -2.28
N ARG A 204 7.95 13.66 -2.81
CA ARG A 204 8.24 13.24 -4.19
C ARG A 204 7.96 11.75 -4.38
N LEU A 205 8.36 10.92 -3.43
CA LEU A 205 8.11 9.48 -3.46
C LEU A 205 6.60 9.20 -3.49
N ALA A 206 5.84 9.80 -2.58
CA ALA A 206 4.41 9.62 -2.48
C ALA A 206 3.65 10.06 -3.75
N ARG A 207 3.93 11.26 -4.27
CA ARG A 207 3.34 11.75 -5.53
C ARG A 207 3.63 10.83 -6.71
N THR A 208 4.87 10.37 -6.81
CA THR A 208 5.28 9.43 -7.87
C THR A 208 4.53 8.11 -7.75
N SER A 209 4.42 7.56 -6.54
CA SER A 209 3.68 6.32 -6.29
C SER A 209 2.20 6.44 -6.63
N ILE A 210 1.54 7.56 -6.28
CA ILE A 210 0.13 7.83 -6.64
C ILE A 210 -0.03 7.90 -8.17
N SER A 211 0.82 8.66 -8.85
CA SER A 211 0.77 8.79 -10.31
C SER A 211 0.96 7.44 -11.00
N HIS A 212 1.99 6.68 -10.62
CA HIS A 212 2.26 5.37 -11.19
C HIS A 212 1.13 4.38 -10.92
N ALA A 213 0.58 4.36 -9.70
CA ALA A 213 -0.54 3.50 -9.33
C ALA A 213 -1.77 3.78 -10.20
N TYR A 214 -2.08 5.05 -10.43
CA TYR A 214 -3.19 5.44 -11.30
C TYR A 214 -2.98 4.99 -12.74
N THR A 215 -1.85 5.35 -13.35
CA THR A 215 -1.56 4.99 -14.74
C THR A 215 -1.55 3.48 -14.95
N LEU A 216 -0.86 2.73 -14.09
CA LEU A 216 -0.76 1.28 -14.21
C LEU A 216 -2.13 0.60 -14.06
N SER A 217 -2.94 1.05 -13.09
CA SER A 217 -4.29 0.50 -12.87
C SER A 217 -5.24 0.84 -14.01
N MET A 218 -5.15 2.07 -14.54
CA MET A 218 -5.92 2.48 -15.71
C MET A 218 -5.58 1.60 -16.91
N LEU A 219 -4.28 1.42 -17.22
CA LEU A 219 -3.85 0.60 -18.35
C LEU A 219 -4.33 -0.85 -18.21
N ARG A 220 -4.13 -1.48 -17.05
CA ARG A 220 -4.58 -2.85 -16.76
C ARG A 220 -6.09 -3.03 -16.84
N SER A 221 -6.83 -2.04 -16.36
CA SER A 221 -8.29 -2.07 -16.46
C SER A 221 -8.74 -1.90 -17.91
N CYS A 222 -8.08 -1.02 -18.68
CA CYS A 222 -8.35 -0.87 -20.11
C CYS A 222 -7.99 -2.12 -20.91
N GLU A 223 -6.93 -2.84 -20.57
CA GLU A 223 -6.58 -4.12 -21.21
C GLU A 223 -7.69 -5.18 -21.07
N ARG A 224 -8.51 -5.06 -20.03
CA ARG A 224 -9.65 -5.94 -19.74
C ARG A 224 -10.95 -5.41 -20.35
N ASN A 225 -10.97 -4.22 -20.94
CA ASN A 225 -12.10 -3.65 -21.65
C ASN A 225 -11.98 -3.92 -23.17
N PRO A 226 -12.92 -4.65 -23.80
CA PRO A 226 -12.83 -5.00 -25.23
C PRO A 226 -13.00 -3.80 -26.18
N PHE A 227 -13.44 -2.64 -25.68
CA PHE A 227 -13.72 -1.45 -26.48
C PHE A 227 -12.57 -0.43 -26.47
N ILE A 228 -11.48 -0.71 -25.74
CA ILE A 228 -10.36 0.21 -25.59
C ILE A 228 -9.07 -0.46 -26.08
N THR A 229 -8.41 0.18 -27.04
CA THR A 229 -7.12 -0.29 -27.58
C THR A 229 -5.99 0.71 -27.42
N LYS A 230 -6.33 1.97 -27.19
CA LYS A 230 -5.39 3.09 -27.11
C LYS A 230 -5.69 4.03 -25.97
N VAL A 231 -4.66 4.76 -25.56
CA VAL A 231 -4.75 5.90 -24.66
C VAL A 231 -4.10 7.11 -25.31
N ARG A 232 -4.65 8.30 -25.05
CA ARG A 232 -4.05 9.58 -25.41
C ARG A 232 -3.25 10.13 -24.24
N TRP A 233 -2.00 10.51 -24.49
CA TRP A 233 -1.16 11.15 -23.49
C TRP A 233 -1.49 12.64 -23.38
N HIS A 234 -1.57 13.13 -22.15
CA HIS A 234 -1.78 14.53 -21.85
C HIS A 234 -0.73 15.03 -20.86
N SER A 235 0.02 16.04 -21.27
CA SER A 235 1.03 16.70 -20.48
C SER A 235 0.44 17.85 -19.69
N VAL A 236 0.89 18.04 -18.45
CA VAL A 236 0.37 19.10 -17.56
C VAL A 236 0.76 20.52 -17.99
N PHE A 237 1.77 20.68 -18.86
CA PHE A 237 2.29 21.97 -19.32
C PHE A 237 2.58 22.97 -18.18
N ALA A 238 3.20 22.51 -17.09
CA ALA A 238 3.67 23.36 -16.02
C ALA A 238 4.63 24.46 -16.57
N PRO A 239 4.31 25.77 -16.37
CA PRO A 239 5.11 26.88 -16.89
C PRO A 239 6.56 26.81 -16.43
N GLY A 240 7.50 26.92 -17.38
CA GLY A 240 8.94 26.88 -17.12
C GLY A 240 9.49 25.53 -16.62
N ARG A 241 8.66 24.47 -16.56
CA ARG A 241 9.05 23.15 -16.02
C ARG A 241 8.83 21.97 -16.97
N THR A 242 8.00 22.14 -17.98
CA THR A 242 7.67 21.05 -18.92
C THR A 242 8.84 20.80 -19.88
N CYS A 243 9.38 19.59 -19.86
CA CYS A 243 10.51 19.20 -20.70
C CYS A 243 10.07 18.95 -22.16
N PRO A 244 11.00 18.96 -23.14
CA PRO A 244 10.68 18.71 -24.55
C PRO A 244 9.96 17.37 -24.78
N LEU A 245 10.37 16.31 -24.08
CA LEU A 245 9.76 14.98 -24.20
C LEU A 245 8.26 15.00 -23.82
N CYS A 246 7.87 15.67 -22.74
CA CYS A 246 6.46 15.80 -22.37
C CYS A 246 5.68 16.60 -23.43
N LYS A 247 6.27 17.65 -24.00
CA LYS A 247 5.62 18.43 -25.06
C LYS A 247 5.41 17.59 -26.32
N GLU A 248 6.41 16.79 -26.70
CA GLU A 248 6.35 15.90 -27.85
C GLU A 248 5.31 14.78 -27.68
N ARG A 249 5.17 14.25 -26.46
CA ARG A 249 4.20 13.19 -26.16
C ARG A 249 2.76 13.67 -26.12
N ASP A 250 2.54 14.96 -25.89
CA ASP A 250 1.19 15.50 -25.72
C ASP A 250 0.32 15.28 -26.96
N GLY A 251 -0.91 14.80 -26.74
CA GLY A 251 -1.84 14.48 -27.81
C GLY A 251 -1.56 13.16 -28.55
N ASN A 252 -0.36 12.58 -28.41
CA ASN A 252 -0.05 11.30 -29.06
C ASN A 252 -0.87 10.15 -28.46
N GLU A 253 -1.26 9.23 -29.33
CA GLU A 253 -1.96 8.01 -28.97
C GLU A 253 -1.00 6.83 -28.90
N TYR A 254 -1.14 6.02 -27.85
CA TYR A 254 -0.34 4.83 -27.63
C TYR A 254 -1.26 3.62 -27.52
N LEU A 255 -0.83 2.49 -28.08
CA LEU A 255 -1.40 1.20 -27.70
C LEU A 255 -1.17 0.98 -26.20
N LEU A 256 -2.10 0.30 -25.53
CA LEU A 256 -2.04 0.10 -24.07
C LEU A 256 -0.67 -0.43 -23.59
N LYS A 257 -0.14 -1.45 -24.28
CA LYS A 257 1.15 -2.08 -23.98
C LYS A 257 2.38 -1.19 -24.26
N ASP A 258 2.23 -0.20 -25.13
CA ASP A 258 3.32 0.68 -25.59
C ASP A 258 3.24 2.05 -24.93
N CYS A 259 2.24 2.27 -24.07
CA CYS A 259 2.08 3.53 -23.35
C CYS A 259 3.22 3.71 -22.35
N PRO A 260 4.02 4.79 -22.45
CA PRO A 260 5.08 5.03 -21.48
C PRO A 260 4.51 5.36 -20.11
N MET A 261 5.33 5.21 -19.08
CA MET A 261 5.05 5.74 -17.74
C MET A 261 5.58 7.17 -17.62
N ASP A 262 4.94 7.96 -16.74
CA ASP A 262 5.45 9.29 -16.40
C ASP A 262 6.75 9.20 -15.59
N HIS A 263 7.53 10.27 -15.63
CA HIS A 263 8.75 10.36 -14.85
C HIS A 263 8.43 10.65 -13.37
N PRO A 264 9.36 10.38 -12.43
CA PRO A 264 9.15 10.75 -11.04
C PRO A 264 8.82 12.24 -10.89
N ASN A 265 7.86 12.55 -10.01
CA ASN A 265 7.30 13.89 -9.82
C ASN A 265 6.52 14.47 -11.02
N GLY A 266 6.34 13.70 -12.09
CA GLY A 266 5.45 14.03 -13.18
C GLY A 266 3.98 14.04 -12.73
N MET A 267 3.16 14.78 -13.47
CA MET A 267 1.71 14.89 -13.25
C MET A 267 0.96 14.73 -14.56
N CYS A 268 1.62 14.22 -15.60
CA CYS A 268 0.97 13.90 -16.88
C CYS A 268 0.00 12.73 -16.67
N TYR A 269 -0.98 12.61 -17.54
CA TYR A 269 -2.01 11.60 -17.42
C TYR A 269 -2.34 11.01 -18.79
N GLN A 270 -3.07 9.91 -18.77
CA GLN A 270 -3.47 9.18 -19.96
C GLN A 270 -4.99 9.07 -19.97
N GLU A 271 -5.60 9.39 -21.10
CA GLU A 271 -7.05 9.29 -21.35
C GLU A 271 -7.31 8.06 -22.21
N PRO A 272 -8.04 7.04 -21.73
CA PRO A 272 -8.46 5.93 -22.57
C PRO A 272 -9.38 6.42 -23.70
N ILE A 273 -9.11 5.93 -24.91
CA ILE A 273 -9.85 6.34 -26.10
C ILE A 273 -10.98 5.33 -26.32
N LEU A 274 -12.21 5.78 -26.13
CA LEU A 274 -13.43 5.05 -26.45
C LEU A 274 -13.99 5.59 -27.77
N ASN A 275 -13.89 4.81 -28.85
CA ASN A 275 -14.29 5.24 -30.19
C ASN A 275 -15.81 5.13 -30.41
N ASP A 276 -16.42 4.09 -29.86
CA ASP A 276 -17.85 3.81 -30.03
C ASP A 276 -18.66 4.56 -28.96
N SER A 277 -19.89 4.93 -29.31
CA SER A 277 -20.79 5.52 -28.33
C SER A 277 -21.26 4.48 -27.31
N LEU A 278 -21.69 4.93 -26.13
CA LEU A 278 -22.31 4.02 -25.15
C LEU A 278 -23.54 3.31 -25.69
N GLU A 279 -24.23 3.91 -26.68
CA GLU A 279 -25.39 3.31 -27.33
C GLU A 279 -25.01 2.18 -28.27
N ASP A 280 -23.98 2.39 -29.08
CA ASP A 280 -23.47 1.36 -29.98
C ASP A 280 -22.93 0.18 -29.18
N ILE A 281 -22.15 0.47 -28.13
CA ILE A 281 -21.58 -0.54 -27.23
C ILE A 281 -22.68 -1.29 -26.49
N GLY A 282 -23.66 -0.59 -25.92
CA GLY A 282 -24.75 -1.21 -25.17
C GLY A 282 -25.64 -2.09 -26.04
N THR A 283 -25.99 -1.62 -27.25
CA THR A 283 -26.75 -2.39 -28.23
C THR A 283 -25.99 -3.63 -28.67
N ARG A 284 -24.69 -3.49 -28.96
CA ARG A 284 -23.81 -4.59 -29.35
C ARG A 284 -23.71 -5.66 -28.27
N LEU A 285 -23.49 -5.26 -27.01
CA LEU A 285 -23.45 -6.18 -25.87
C LEU A 285 -24.79 -6.87 -25.64
N ASN A 286 -25.91 -6.15 -25.75
CA ASN A 286 -27.24 -6.73 -25.57
C ASN A 286 -27.52 -7.83 -26.62
N LYS A 287 -27.20 -7.57 -27.89
CA LYS A 287 -27.32 -8.57 -28.97
C LYS A 287 -26.46 -9.79 -28.70
N TRP A 288 -25.19 -9.58 -28.34
CA TRP A 288 -24.25 -10.67 -28.05
C TRP A 288 -24.71 -11.55 -26.88
N VAL A 289 -25.19 -10.95 -25.78
CA VAL A 289 -25.75 -11.70 -24.64
C VAL A 289 -27.01 -12.49 -25.02
N ASN A 290 -27.75 -12.02 -26.03
CA ASN A 290 -28.93 -12.71 -26.59
C ASN A 290 -28.60 -13.72 -27.71
N GLY A 291 -27.31 -14.03 -27.94
CA GLY A 291 -26.88 -15.10 -28.83
C GLY A 291 -26.45 -14.67 -30.23
N ASP A 292 -26.38 -13.38 -30.52
CA ASP A 292 -25.77 -12.91 -31.78
C ASP A 292 -24.26 -13.16 -31.78
N ASN A 293 -23.70 -13.43 -32.97
CA ASN A 293 -22.27 -13.69 -33.14
C ASN A 293 -21.46 -12.38 -33.07
N ASP A 294 -20.44 -12.35 -32.21
CA ASP A 294 -19.45 -11.27 -32.17
C ASP A 294 -18.05 -11.84 -31.91
N PRO A 295 -17.26 -12.10 -32.98
CA PRO A 295 -15.95 -12.74 -32.84
C PRO A 295 -14.96 -11.98 -31.95
N THR A 296 -15.14 -10.66 -31.79
CA THR A 296 -14.27 -9.85 -30.94
C THR A 296 -14.62 -10.06 -29.47
N LEU A 297 -15.92 -10.04 -29.14
CA LEU A 297 -16.39 -10.31 -27.78
C LEU A 297 -16.19 -11.77 -27.40
N ASP A 298 -16.38 -12.72 -28.31
CA ASP A 298 -16.09 -14.14 -28.08
C ASP A 298 -14.62 -14.37 -27.74
N LYS A 299 -13.71 -13.76 -28.53
CA LYS A 299 -12.26 -13.85 -28.26
C LYS A 299 -11.88 -13.18 -26.94
N TRP A 300 -12.49 -12.06 -26.62
CA TRP A 300 -12.28 -11.37 -25.34
C TRP A 300 -12.78 -12.23 -24.18
N TYR A 301 -13.98 -12.79 -24.27
CA TYR A 301 -14.55 -13.67 -23.26
C TYR A 301 -13.72 -14.93 -23.07
N ASN A 302 -13.24 -15.56 -24.14
CA ASN A 302 -12.33 -16.71 -24.04
C ASN A 302 -10.99 -16.36 -23.37
N LYS A 303 -10.49 -15.13 -23.56
CA LYS A 303 -9.22 -14.69 -22.96
C LYS A 303 -9.37 -14.35 -21.47
N TYR A 304 -10.49 -13.77 -21.08
CA TYR A 304 -10.74 -13.33 -19.70
C TYR A 304 -11.75 -14.21 -18.94
N GLY A 305 -12.20 -15.30 -19.57
CA GLY A 305 -13.15 -16.31 -19.11
C GLY A 305 -12.96 -16.70 -17.65
N ASP A 306 -11.72 -17.06 -17.34
CA ASP A 306 -11.34 -17.58 -16.03
C ASP A 306 -11.42 -16.53 -14.91
N TYR A 307 -11.37 -15.24 -15.24
CA TYR A 307 -11.66 -14.17 -14.27
C TYR A 307 -13.16 -14.12 -13.93
N PHE A 308 -14.03 -14.51 -14.86
CA PHE A 308 -15.47 -14.58 -14.67
C PHE A 308 -15.92 -15.83 -13.90
N SER A 309 -15.15 -16.92 -13.94
CA SER A 309 -15.41 -18.13 -13.13
C SER A 309 -14.76 -18.08 -11.75
N GLY A 310 -13.82 -17.15 -11.52
CA GLY A 310 -13.01 -17.11 -10.30
C GLY A 310 -11.88 -18.16 -10.30
N GLU A 311 -11.61 -18.81 -11.43
CA GLU A 311 -10.63 -19.91 -11.58
C GLU A 311 -9.30 -19.46 -12.21
N SER A 312 -9.12 -18.17 -12.51
CA SER A 312 -7.94 -17.69 -13.24
C SER A 312 -6.61 -18.25 -12.70
N ASP A 313 -5.78 -18.80 -13.59
CA ASP A 313 -4.47 -19.37 -13.27
C ASP A 313 -3.49 -18.36 -12.63
N LEU A 314 -3.82 -17.07 -12.62
CA LEU A 314 -3.15 -16.06 -11.80
C LEU A 314 -3.36 -16.29 -10.31
N LEU A 315 -4.52 -16.80 -9.86
CA LEU A 315 -4.74 -17.23 -8.47
C LEU A 315 -3.89 -18.47 -8.13
N ARG A 316 -3.70 -19.38 -9.09
CA ARG A 316 -2.82 -20.55 -8.95
C ARG A 316 -1.34 -20.17 -8.94
N ASN A 317 -0.94 -19.18 -9.73
CA ASN A 317 0.43 -18.68 -9.81
C ASN A 317 0.79 -17.66 -8.73
N ILE A 318 -0.17 -16.93 -8.14
CA ILE A 318 0.03 -16.18 -6.89
C ILE A 318 0.33 -17.16 -5.75
N ASN A 319 -0.36 -18.31 -5.70
CA ASN A 319 -0.09 -19.37 -4.74
C ASN A 319 1.25 -20.09 -5.01
N LYS A 320 1.67 -20.30 -6.27
CA LYS A 320 2.98 -20.87 -6.63
C LYS A 320 4.16 -19.90 -6.48
N ASN A 321 4.00 -18.62 -6.81
CA ASN A 321 5.08 -17.63 -6.71
C ASN A 321 5.27 -17.11 -5.27
N ASN A 322 4.24 -17.20 -4.42
CA ASN A 322 4.42 -17.10 -2.96
C ASN A 322 5.14 -18.32 -2.36
N THR A 323 5.35 -19.40 -3.12
CA THR A 323 6.11 -20.56 -2.65
C THR A 323 7.62 -20.45 -2.89
N GLU A 324 8.10 -19.49 -3.69
CA GLU A 324 9.54 -19.32 -3.97
C GLU A 324 10.18 -18.03 -3.43
N TYR A 325 9.41 -17.07 -2.91
CA TYR A 325 10.00 -15.97 -2.16
C TYR A 325 10.03 -16.23 -0.65
N ASN A 326 11.24 -16.60 -0.20
CA ASN A 326 11.71 -16.79 1.17
C ASN A 326 11.45 -18.17 1.79
N GLN A 327 12.48 -19.02 1.71
CA GLN A 327 12.85 -19.91 2.80
C GLN A 327 13.14 -19.10 4.07
N ASN A 328 12.11 -18.56 4.73
CA ASN A 328 12.23 -17.94 6.04
C ASN A 328 11.42 -18.79 7.03
N ASN A 329 12.09 -19.74 7.70
CA ASN A 329 11.60 -20.37 8.93
C ASN A 329 11.61 -19.33 10.06
N GLY A 330 10.74 -18.32 9.97
CA GLY A 330 10.57 -17.28 10.99
C GLY A 330 9.62 -17.73 12.10
N ILE A 331 9.69 -17.06 13.26
CA ILE A 331 8.84 -17.34 14.43
C ILE A 331 7.33 -17.15 14.11
N ILE A 332 7.00 -16.27 13.15
CA ILE A 332 5.62 -15.86 12.85
C ILE A 332 4.98 -16.65 11.70
N SER A 333 5.78 -17.22 10.78
CA SER A 333 5.27 -17.96 9.62
C SER A 333 6.12 -19.20 9.45
N ASN A 334 5.58 -20.35 9.85
CA ASN A 334 6.33 -21.60 9.93
C ASN A 334 5.47 -22.77 9.43
N LYS A 335 5.87 -23.40 8.33
CA LYS A 335 5.15 -24.54 7.74
C LYS A 335 5.03 -25.75 8.68
N LYS A 336 5.85 -25.83 9.74
CA LYS A 336 5.73 -26.86 10.78
C LYS A 336 4.42 -26.81 11.56
N TRP A 337 3.66 -25.71 11.47
CA TRP A 337 2.30 -25.63 12.03
C TRP A 337 1.29 -26.53 11.31
N LEU A 338 1.57 -26.94 10.06
CA LEU A 338 0.69 -27.85 9.29
C LEU A 338 0.58 -29.24 9.91
N GLU A 339 1.54 -29.62 10.77
CA GLU A 339 1.56 -30.91 11.48
C GLU A 339 1.15 -30.77 12.96
N SER A 340 0.78 -29.57 13.39
CA SER A 340 0.51 -29.26 14.80
C SER A 340 -0.81 -29.82 15.27
N ASN A 341 -0.86 -30.15 16.57
CA ASN A 341 -2.06 -30.65 17.23
C ASN A 341 -2.30 -29.88 18.52
N PHE A 342 -3.51 -29.97 19.09
CA PHE A 342 -3.76 -29.58 20.47
C PHE A 342 -2.90 -30.43 21.42
N SER A 343 -2.73 -29.98 22.67
CA SER A 343 -1.85 -30.69 23.61
C SER A 343 -2.34 -32.10 23.98
N SER A 344 -3.64 -32.36 23.82
CA SER A 344 -4.23 -33.71 23.93
C SER A 344 -5.59 -33.75 23.25
N GLU A 345 -6.04 -34.95 22.89
CA GLU A 345 -7.36 -35.20 22.30
C GLU A 345 -8.50 -34.72 23.21
N LYS A 346 -8.38 -34.92 24.53
CA LYS A 346 -9.33 -34.39 25.52
C LYS A 346 -9.49 -32.87 25.46
N LYS A 347 -8.39 -32.12 25.24
CA LYS A 347 -8.47 -30.66 25.10
C LYS A 347 -9.04 -30.25 23.75
N PHE A 348 -8.73 -31.00 22.69
CA PHE A 348 -9.32 -30.78 21.38
C PHE A 348 -10.84 -30.98 21.40
N ASN A 349 -11.31 -32.10 21.95
CA ASN A 349 -12.74 -32.41 22.08
C ASN A 349 -13.49 -31.35 22.90
N LYS A 350 -12.91 -30.89 24.02
CA LYS A 350 -13.51 -29.80 24.82
C LYS A 350 -13.54 -28.45 24.09
N HIS A 351 -12.63 -28.23 23.14
CA HIS A 351 -12.54 -26.98 22.39
C HIS A 351 -13.55 -26.96 21.24
N ILE A 352 -13.68 -28.06 20.50
CA ILE A 352 -14.69 -28.19 19.43
C ILE A 352 -16.13 -28.11 19.98
N GLU A 353 -16.40 -28.67 21.16
CA GLU A 353 -17.71 -28.56 21.84
C GLU A 353 -18.15 -27.10 22.07
N LYS A 354 -17.20 -26.16 22.05
CA LYS A 354 -17.48 -24.74 22.30
C LYS A 354 -17.52 -23.89 21.04
N HIS A 355 -16.77 -24.27 20.01
CA HIS A 355 -16.44 -23.38 18.89
C HIS A 355 -16.70 -23.99 17.51
N LEU A 356 -16.97 -25.29 17.39
CA LEU A 356 -17.20 -25.93 16.09
C LEU A 356 -18.43 -25.35 15.39
N ASP A 357 -19.50 -25.09 16.15
CA ASP A 357 -20.76 -24.52 15.65
C ASP A 357 -20.58 -23.12 15.00
N GLU A 358 -19.50 -22.41 15.32
CA GLU A 358 -19.17 -21.10 14.72
C GLU A 358 -18.75 -21.23 13.23
N TYR A 359 -18.49 -22.45 12.76
CA TYR A 359 -17.96 -22.75 11.42
C TYR A 359 -18.97 -23.46 10.52
N GLY A 360 -20.21 -23.67 10.98
CA GLY A 360 -21.24 -24.41 10.25
C GLY A 360 -20.96 -25.91 10.22
N ASP A 361 -21.43 -26.60 9.17
CA ASP A 361 -21.30 -28.04 9.02
C ASP A 361 -19.91 -28.42 8.47
N ILE A 362 -18.91 -28.38 9.35
CA ILE A 362 -17.55 -28.89 9.05
C ILE A 362 -17.16 -30.01 10.01
N THR A 363 -16.29 -30.90 9.55
CA THR A 363 -15.74 -31.99 10.35
C THR A 363 -14.71 -31.48 11.37
N LYS A 364 -14.42 -32.32 12.38
CA LYS A 364 -13.37 -32.03 13.37
C LYS A 364 -11.99 -31.84 12.71
N ASP A 365 -11.70 -32.62 11.68
CA ASP A 365 -10.41 -32.56 10.98
C ASP A 365 -10.27 -31.29 10.16
N GLU A 366 -11.33 -30.87 9.45
CA GLU A 366 -11.36 -29.58 8.74
C GLU A 366 -11.19 -28.40 9.69
N TYR A 367 -11.84 -28.44 10.86
CA TYR A 367 -11.67 -27.42 11.90
C TYR A 367 -10.21 -27.34 12.40
N LEU A 368 -9.57 -28.51 12.58
CA LEU A 368 -8.17 -28.57 12.98
C LEU A 368 -7.24 -28.03 11.89
N ASP A 369 -7.55 -28.29 10.62
CA ASP A 369 -6.79 -27.80 9.48
C ASP A 369 -6.89 -26.27 9.32
N ILE A 370 -8.04 -25.66 9.60
CA ILE A 370 -8.17 -24.19 9.64
C ILE A 370 -7.17 -23.59 10.64
N ALA A 371 -7.04 -24.18 11.83
CA ALA A 371 -6.11 -23.70 12.84
C ALA A 371 -4.64 -23.85 12.39
N ARG A 372 -4.31 -25.00 11.79
CA ARG A 372 -2.98 -25.30 11.27
C ARG A 372 -2.60 -24.35 10.14
N GLU A 373 -3.48 -24.17 9.17
CA GLU A 373 -3.29 -23.29 8.03
C GLU A 373 -3.13 -21.83 8.47
N LEU A 374 -3.97 -21.35 9.38
CA LEU A 374 -3.87 -19.98 9.89
C LEU A 374 -2.55 -19.73 10.65
N LEU A 375 -2.10 -20.69 11.46
CA LEU A 375 -0.82 -20.58 12.18
C LEU A 375 0.39 -20.73 11.25
N ALA A 376 0.27 -21.52 10.18
CA ALA A 376 1.30 -21.67 9.15
C ALA A 376 1.36 -20.50 8.18
N ALA A 377 0.24 -19.79 7.98
CA ALA A 377 0.07 -18.80 6.94
C ALA A 377 1.06 -17.63 7.10
N PRO A 378 1.68 -17.17 6.00
CA PRO A 378 2.47 -15.95 6.02
C PRO A 378 1.60 -14.75 6.39
N LEU A 379 2.22 -13.70 6.93
CA LEU A 379 1.51 -12.43 7.11
C LEU A 379 1.13 -11.86 5.73
N SER A 380 -0.10 -11.42 5.60
CA SER A 380 -0.67 -10.86 4.39
C SER A 380 -1.71 -9.78 4.75
N GLU A 381 -2.37 -9.20 3.74
CA GLU A 381 -3.51 -8.31 3.98
C GLU A 381 -4.68 -9.03 4.66
N ASP A 382 -4.79 -10.34 4.44
CA ASP A 382 -5.83 -11.16 5.05
C ASP A 382 -5.38 -11.74 6.39
N VAL A 383 -4.09 -12.06 6.55
CA VAL A 383 -3.58 -12.73 7.75
C VAL A 383 -2.63 -11.82 8.53
N GLU A 384 -3.09 -11.36 9.67
CA GLU A 384 -2.30 -10.62 10.64
C GLU A 384 -1.72 -11.55 11.71
N GLY A 385 -0.63 -11.15 12.36
CA GLY A 385 -0.01 -11.96 13.39
C GLY A 385 1.16 -11.31 14.11
N PHE A 386 1.39 -11.74 15.35
CA PHE A 386 2.53 -11.32 16.17
C PHE A 386 2.92 -12.41 17.17
N ALA A 387 4.15 -12.34 17.68
CA ALA A 387 4.60 -13.16 18.81
C ALA A 387 4.58 -12.30 20.09
N GLY A 388 3.96 -12.79 21.16
CA GLY A 388 3.92 -12.11 22.47
C GLY A 388 5.12 -12.45 23.36
N GLU A 389 5.33 -11.70 24.45
CA GLU A 389 6.48 -11.84 25.37
C GLU A 389 6.64 -13.25 25.97
N ALA A 390 5.53 -13.99 26.16
CA ALA A 390 5.53 -15.37 26.66
C ALA A 390 5.75 -16.44 25.56
N GLY A 391 6.12 -16.02 24.35
CA GLY A 391 6.42 -16.90 23.21
C GLY A 391 5.19 -17.47 22.50
N PHE A 392 3.99 -17.01 22.83
CA PHE A 392 2.77 -17.37 22.10
C PHE A 392 2.72 -16.67 20.75
N LEU A 393 2.34 -17.42 19.72
CA LEU A 393 2.04 -16.91 18.38
C LEU A 393 0.55 -16.62 18.29
N PHE A 394 0.21 -15.41 17.85
CA PHE A 394 -1.16 -14.96 17.61
C PHE A 394 -1.34 -14.71 16.13
N LYS A 395 -2.45 -15.19 15.57
CA LYS A 395 -2.84 -15.00 14.17
C LYS A 395 -4.31 -14.66 14.06
N TYR A 396 -4.64 -13.77 13.12
CA TYR A 396 -6.00 -13.39 12.81
C TYR A 396 -6.20 -13.33 11.30
N ARG A 397 -7.28 -13.92 10.79
CA ARG A 397 -7.68 -13.87 9.38
C ARG A 397 -8.89 -12.95 9.22
N ASN A 398 -8.72 -11.87 8.48
CA ASN A 398 -9.71 -10.82 8.28
C ASN A 398 -10.95 -11.32 7.51
N SER A 399 -10.74 -12.06 6.41
CA SER A 399 -11.77 -12.54 5.51
C SER A 399 -12.77 -13.50 6.16
N THR A 400 -12.28 -14.34 7.08
CA THR A 400 -13.08 -15.37 7.74
C THR A 400 -13.36 -15.06 9.20
N ASN A 401 -12.84 -13.96 9.74
CA ASN A 401 -12.90 -13.61 11.16
C ASN A 401 -12.32 -14.71 12.06
N ASP A 402 -11.26 -15.40 11.63
CA ASP A 402 -10.66 -16.49 12.41
C ASP A 402 -9.52 -15.98 13.29
N PHE A 403 -9.54 -16.35 14.56
CA PHE A 403 -8.45 -16.09 15.50
C PHE A 403 -7.82 -17.40 15.95
N ALA A 404 -6.50 -17.54 15.84
CA ALA A 404 -5.75 -18.70 16.30
C ALA A 404 -4.56 -18.31 17.19
N MET A 405 -4.27 -19.17 18.18
CA MET A 405 -3.11 -19.02 19.05
C MET A 405 -2.31 -20.32 19.15
N GLY A 406 -0.99 -20.20 19.01
CA GLY A 406 -0.03 -21.29 19.07
C GLY A 406 0.98 -21.09 20.20
N ARG A 407 1.45 -22.20 20.79
CA ARG A 407 2.50 -22.23 21.82
C ARG A 407 3.89 -22.45 21.22
N THR A 408 4.93 -22.13 21.98
CA THR A 408 6.34 -22.35 21.59
C THR A 408 6.68 -23.83 21.32
N ASP A 409 5.97 -24.76 21.96
CA ASP A 409 6.09 -26.21 21.74
C ASP A 409 5.36 -26.72 20.48
N ARG A 410 4.90 -25.80 19.61
CA ARG A 410 4.14 -26.09 18.38
C ARG A 410 2.82 -26.81 18.64
N LYS A 411 2.21 -26.62 19.82
CA LYS A 411 0.85 -27.04 20.10
C LYS A 411 -0.15 -25.90 19.87
N ILE A 412 -1.28 -26.25 19.26
CA ILE A 412 -2.41 -25.33 19.07
C ILE A 412 -3.06 -25.11 20.43
N SER A 413 -3.31 -23.84 20.75
CA SER A 413 -3.95 -23.44 22.00
C SER A 413 -5.41 -23.07 21.81
N THR A 414 -5.78 -22.45 20.68
CA THR A 414 -7.16 -22.07 20.37
C THR A 414 -7.34 -21.77 18.87
N LEU A 415 -8.58 -21.91 18.40
CA LEU A 415 -9.14 -21.37 17.15
C LEU A 415 -10.58 -20.97 17.45
N PHE A 416 -11.06 -19.81 17.02
CA PHE A 416 -12.49 -19.46 17.08
C PHE A 416 -12.78 -18.20 16.26
N LYS A 417 -14.06 -17.88 16.06
CA LYS A 417 -14.52 -16.62 15.49
C LYS A 417 -14.88 -15.62 16.59
N PRO A 418 -14.11 -14.54 16.81
CA PRO A 418 -14.43 -13.57 17.84
C PRO A 418 -15.78 -12.89 17.59
N LYS A 419 -16.61 -12.79 18.65
CA LYS A 419 -17.90 -12.08 18.60
C LYS A 419 -17.74 -10.61 18.23
N ASP A 420 -16.71 -9.97 18.77
CA ASP A 420 -16.39 -8.55 18.52
C ASP A 420 -15.53 -8.35 17.25
N GLY A 421 -15.34 -9.41 16.46
CA GLY A 421 -14.62 -9.36 15.19
C GLY A 421 -13.19 -8.82 15.33
N TYR A 422 -12.84 -7.87 14.45
CA TYR A 422 -11.52 -7.26 14.40
C TYR A 422 -11.15 -6.48 15.67
N GLU A 423 -12.11 -5.95 16.43
CA GLU A 423 -11.82 -5.24 17.68
C GLU A 423 -11.19 -6.17 18.73
N TYR A 424 -11.62 -7.44 18.76
CA TYR A 424 -10.99 -8.46 19.61
C TYR A 424 -9.50 -8.63 19.26
N TRP A 425 -9.17 -8.63 17.97
CA TRP A 425 -7.80 -8.73 17.48
C TRP A 425 -6.95 -7.53 17.91
N ILE A 426 -7.47 -6.32 17.76
CA ILE A 426 -6.83 -5.08 18.21
C ILE A 426 -6.56 -5.12 19.72
N ASP A 427 -7.48 -5.66 20.52
CA ASP A 427 -7.28 -5.82 21.96
C ASP A 427 -6.22 -6.87 22.32
N GLN A 428 -6.12 -7.97 21.56
CA GLN A 428 -5.02 -8.92 21.74
C GLN A 428 -3.66 -8.25 21.43
N ILE A 429 -3.60 -7.43 20.38
CA ILE A 429 -2.41 -6.64 20.05
C ILE A 429 -2.04 -5.73 21.23
N LYS A 430 -2.97 -4.90 21.74
CA LYS A 430 -2.69 -3.99 22.86
C LYS A 430 -2.22 -4.74 24.12
N LYS A 431 -2.77 -5.92 24.38
CA LYS A 431 -2.52 -6.68 25.59
C LYS A 431 -1.22 -7.50 25.54
N TYR A 432 -0.84 -8.01 24.36
CA TYR A 432 0.24 -9.00 24.24
C TYR A 432 1.36 -8.61 23.26
N LYS A 433 1.19 -7.59 22.41
CA LYS A 433 2.21 -7.06 21.49
C LYS A 433 2.83 -5.80 22.10
N LYS A 434 4.03 -5.91 22.68
CA LYS A 434 4.81 -4.77 23.17
C LYS A 434 5.91 -4.38 22.20
#